data_AF-F9ZSU3-F1
#
_entry.id   AF-F9ZSU3-F1
#
_cell.length_a   1.000
_cell.length_b   1.000
_cell.length_c   1.000
_cell.angle_alpha   90.00
_cell.angle_beta   90.00
_cell.angle_gamma   90.00
#
_symmetry.space_group_name_H-M   'P 1'
#
loop_
_entity.id
_entity.type
_entity.pdbx_description
1 polymer ?
#
loop_
_entity_poly.entity_id
_entity_poly.type
_entity_poly.pdbx_seq_one_letter_code
_entity_poly.pdbx_strand_id
1 'polypeptide(L)'
;MATISPRYDDQNIRIGWQVRIRKRGFPQQVRTFRTKAEAEAWARSIEAEMDRGVWQDRSEAERTTVGELLDRYAREVLADKKHCTPELSRLKTLDDAFGRVAVARLTSSAIASFREALHSLS
;
A
#
# COMPACT_ATOMS: atom_id res chain seq x y z
N MET A 1 13.45 1.67 -17.65
CA MET A 1 13.67 0.44 -18.41
C MET A 1 13.82 -0.71 -17.44
N ALA A 2 12.94 -1.70 -17.55
CA ALA A 2 12.96 -2.91 -16.76
C ALA A 2 14.13 -3.83 -17.13
N THR A 3 14.77 -4.42 -16.13
CA THR A 3 15.79 -5.46 -16.28
C THR A 3 15.24 -6.76 -15.72
N ILE A 4 15.30 -7.83 -16.51
CA ILE A 4 14.86 -9.17 -16.10
C ILE A 4 16.07 -10.09 -16.08
N SER A 5 16.37 -10.69 -14.94
CA SER A 5 17.55 -11.53 -14.74
C SER A 5 17.16 -12.85 -14.06
N PRO A 6 17.69 -14.01 -14.53
CA PRO A 6 17.49 -15.27 -13.83
C PRO A 6 18.17 -15.24 -12.46
N ARG A 7 17.56 -15.91 -11.47
CA ARG A 7 18.12 -16.13 -10.13
C ARG A 7 18.44 -17.61 -9.97
N TYR A 8 19.60 -17.89 -9.38
CA TYR A 8 20.09 -19.22 -9.10
C TYR A 8 20.30 -19.39 -7.59
N ASP A 9 20.18 -20.62 -7.09
CA ASP A 9 20.59 -21.00 -5.74
C ASP A 9 22.09 -21.34 -5.67
N ASP A 10 22.54 -21.80 -4.51
CA ASP A 10 23.90 -22.27 -4.24
C ASP A 10 24.30 -23.52 -5.05
N GLN A 11 23.31 -24.30 -5.49
CA GLN A 11 23.46 -25.46 -6.37
C GLN A 11 23.39 -25.10 -7.86
N ASN A 12 23.37 -23.81 -8.21
CA ASN A 12 23.26 -23.29 -9.58
C ASN A 12 21.96 -23.71 -10.30
N ILE A 13 20.89 -24.00 -9.55
CA ILE A 13 19.56 -24.29 -10.07
C ILE A 13 18.79 -22.97 -10.20
N ARG A 14 18.15 -22.75 -11.35
CA ARG A 14 17.36 -21.53 -11.57
C ARG A 14 16.09 -21.55 -10.74
N ILE A 15 16.03 -20.72 -9.70
CA ILE A 15 14.89 -20.59 -8.78
C ILE A 15 13.84 -19.57 -9.23
N GLY A 16 14.13 -18.74 -10.23
CA GLY A 16 13.16 -17.81 -10.80
C GLY A 16 13.74 -16.69 -11.64
N TRP A 17 12.91 -15.68 -11.89
CA TRP A 17 13.19 -14.50 -12.71
C TRP A 17 12.94 -13.24 -11.88
N GLN A 18 14.01 -12.50 -11.60
CA GLN A 18 13.91 -11.22 -10.91
C GLN A 18 13.76 -10.09 -11.93
N VAL A 19 12.77 -9.25 -11.72
CA VAL A 19 12.53 -8.00 -12.46
C VAL A 19 12.96 -6.83 -11.58
N ARG A 20 13.66 -5.86 -12.17
CA ARG A 20 13.98 -4.56 -11.57
C ARG A 20 13.55 -3.44 -12.50
N ILE A 21 12.76 -2.50 -12.02
CA ILE A 21 12.26 -1.37 -12.81
C ILE A 21 12.81 -0.09 -12.19
N ARG A 22 13.50 0.70 -13.02
CA ARG A 22 14.04 2.02 -12.67
C ARG A 22 13.49 3.05 -13.64
N LYS A 23 12.81 4.06 -13.09
CA LYS A 23 12.28 5.21 -13.83
C LYS A 23 12.47 6.47 -12.98
N ARG A 24 12.94 7.55 -13.61
CA ARG A 24 13.17 8.83 -12.91
C ARG A 24 11.83 9.36 -12.38
N GLY A 25 11.80 9.80 -11.13
CA GLY A 25 10.59 10.28 -10.46
C GLY A 25 9.72 9.18 -9.82
N PHE A 26 10.14 7.91 -9.88
CA PHE A 26 9.43 6.79 -9.25
C PHE A 26 10.39 5.96 -8.38
N PRO A 27 9.92 5.35 -7.28
CA PRO A 27 10.74 4.43 -6.49
C PRO A 27 11.07 3.16 -7.26
N GLN A 28 12.24 2.58 -6.99
CA GLN A 28 12.70 1.35 -7.64
C GLN A 28 11.78 0.18 -7.29
N GLN A 29 11.25 -0.51 -8.31
CA GLN A 29 10.41 -1.70 -8.10
C GLN A 29 11.21 -2.98 -8.37
N VAL A 30 11.12 -3.95 -7.47
CA VAL A 30 11.81 -5.23 -7.58
C VAL A 30 10.87 -6.37 -7.22
N ARG A 31 10.75 -7.37 -8.09
CA ARG A 31 9.92 -8.56 -7.82
C ARG A 31 10.48 -9.80 -8.51
N THR A 32 10.31 -10.96 -7.90
CA THR A 32 10.76 -12.25 -8.45
C THR A 32 9.56 -13.13 -8.79
N PHE A 33 9.62 -13.79 -9.94
CA PHE A 33 8.59 -14.68 -10.46
C PHE A 33 9.15 -16.07 -10.76
N ARG A 34 8.28 -17.08 -10.83
CA ARG A 34 8.71 -18.44 -11.19
C ARG A 34 8.97 -18.56 -12.69
N THR A 35 8.16 -17.89 -13.51
CA THR A 35 8.30 -17.94 -14.97
C THR A 35 8.77 -16.60 -15.54
N LYS A 36 9.44 -16.66 -16.70
CA LYS A 36 9.88 -15.46 -17.43
C LYS A 36 8.69 -14.65 -17.95
N ALA A 37 7.65 -15.34 -18.41
CA ALA A 37 6.45 -14.72 -18.96
C ALA A 37 5.71 -13.86 -17.91
N GLU A 38 5.57 -14.35 -16.68
CA GLU A 38 4.99 -13.57 -15.57
C GLU A 38 5.84 -12.34 -15.25
N ALA A 39 7.17 -12.50 -15.23
CA ALA A 39 8.12 -11.41 -15.02
C ALA A 39 7.97 -10.32 -16.10
N GLU A 40 7.90 -10.71 -17.37
CA GLU A 40 7.72 -9.79 -18.51
C GLU A 40 6.33 -9.12 -18.50
N ALA A 41 5.27 -9.85 -18.15
CA ALA A 41 3.92 -9.30 -18.02
C ALA A 41 3.84 -8.25 -16.91
N TRP A 42 4.41 -8.55 -15.74
CA TRP A 42 4.45 -7.62 -14.61
C TRP A 42 5.28 -6.38 -14.93
N ALA A 43 6.45 -6.56 -15.56
CA ALA A 43 7.32 -5.45 -15.97
C ALA A 43 6.56 -4.45 -16.86
N ARG A 44 5.88 -4.97 -17.90
CA ARG A 44 5.08 -4.16 -18.83
C ARG A 44 3.92 -3.45 -18.13
N SER A 45 3.24 -4.12 -17.20
CA SER A 45 2.13 -3.51 -16.45
C SER A 45 2.60 -2.32 -15.63
N ILE A 46 3.70 -2.48 -14.89
CA ILE A 46 4.22 -1.41 -14.02
C ILE A 46 4.76 -0.24 -14.83
N GLU A 47 5.53 -0.49 -15.91
CA GLU A 47 6.00 0.59 -16.78
C GLU A 47 4.82 1.34 -17.41
N ALA A 48 3.77 0.63 -17.88
CA ALA A 48 2.57 1.25 -18.42
C ALA A 48 1.80 2.08 -17.39
N GLU A 49 1.69 1.62 -16.14
CA GLU A 49 1.09 2.40 -15.05
C GLU A 49 1.90 3.68 -14.77
N MET A 50 3.23 3.57 -14.74
CA MET A 50 4.13 4.71 -14.51
C MET A 50 4.14 5.69 -15.68
N ASP A 51 3.96 5.21 -16.91
CA ASP A 51 3.85 6.05 -18.11
C ASP A 51 2.55 6.85 -18.12
N ARG A 52 1.45 6.25 -17.67
CA ARG A 52 0.14 6.90 -17.56
C ARG A 52 -0.01 7.81 -16.35
N GLY A 53 0.97 7.84 -15.44
CA GLY A 53 0.90 8.61 -14.19
C GLY A 53 -0.13 8.08 -13.18
N VAL A 54 -0.66 6.87 -13.39
CA VAL A 54 -1.63 6.22 -12.49
C VAL A 54 -0.96 5.21 -11.54
N TRP A 55 0.36 5.05 -11.68
CA TRP A 55 1.14 4.19 -10.79
C TRP A 55 1.05 4.70 -9.37
N GLN A 56 0.55 3.85 -8.48
CA GLN A 56 0.57 4.06 -7.04
C GLN A 56 1.50 3.02 -6.43
N ASP A 57 2.18 3.38 -5.34
CA ASP A 57 3.00 2.43 -4.62
C ASP A 57 2.10 1.41 -3.91
N ARG A 58 1.82 0.30 -4.61
CA ARG A 58 1.03 -0.81 -4.07
C ARG A 58 1.72 -1.45 -2.85
N SER A 59 3.03 -1.26 -2.69
CA SER A 59 3.78 -1.68 -1.50
C SER A 59 3.45 -0.82 -0.27
N GLU A 60 3.09 0.45 -0.47
CA GLU A 60 2.59 1.33 0.60
C GLU A 60 1.13 0.96 0.93
N ALA A 61 0.26 0.74 -0.05
CA ALA A 61 -1.14 0.37 0.21
C ALA A 61 -1.33 -1.02 0.90
N GLU A 62 -0.43 -1.98 0.66
CA GLU A 62 -0.42 -3.29 1.34
C GLU A 62 0.25 -3.27 2.72
N ARG A 63 1.08 -2.28 3.03
CA ARG A 63 1.82 -2.18 4.31
C ARG A 63 1.30 -1.09 5.24
N THR A 64 0.69 -0.04 4.70
CA THR A 64 0.16 1.06 5.46
C THR A 64 -1.19 0.66 6.04
N THR A 65 -1.20 0.60 7.36
CA THR A 65 -2.44 0.38 8.09
C THR A 65 -3.23 1.69 8.16
N VAL A 66 -4.52 1.58 8.45
CA VAL A 66 -5.35 2.76 8.70
C VAL A 66 -4.76 3.57 9.86
N GLY A 67 -4.18 2.93 10.88
CA GLY A 67 -3.56 3.65 12.01
C GLY A 67 -2.40 4.53 11.57
N GLU A 68 -1.50 4.01 10.74
CA GLU A 68 -0.39 4.81 10.17
C GLU A 68 -0.88 5.99 9.31
N LEU A 69 -2.01 5.81 8.61
CA LEU A 69 -2.66 6.88 7.84
C LEU A 69 -3.27 7.95 8.76
N LEU A 70 -3.97 7.53 9.82
CA LEU A 70 -4.58 8.44 10.80
C LEU A 70 -3.51 9.22 11.58
N ASP A 71 -2.39 8.59 11.93
CA ASP A 71 -1.24 9.23 12.59
C ASP A 71 -0.56 10.27 11.69
N ARG A 72 -0.46 9.98 10.39
CA ARG A 72 0.04 10.95 9.39
C ARG A 72 -0.90 12.16 9.30
N TYR A 73 -2.21 11.92 9.18
CA TYR A 73 -3.22 12.97 9.14
C TYR A 73 -3.23 13.82 10.42
N ALA A 74 -3.10 13.20 11.59
CA ALA A 74 -2.99 13.92 12.86
C ALA A 74 -1.77 14.85 12.89
N ARG A 75 -0.60 14.39 12.42
CA ARG A 75 0.62 15.20 12.42
C ARG A 75 0.64 16.30 11.36
N GLU A 76 0.09 16.04 10.18
CA GLU A 76 0.19 16.98 9.05
C GLU A 76 -0.96 17.99 9.01
N VAL A 77 -2.15 17.62 9.51
CA VAL A 77 -3.37 18.45 9.40
C VAL A 77 -3.84 18.97 10.75
N LEU A 78 -3.65 18.20 11.83
CA LEU A 78 -4.11 18.62 13.16
C LEU A 78 -3.04 19.34 13.99
N ALA A 79 -1.76 19.28 13.61
CA ALA A 79 -0.69 19.93 14.37
C ALA A 79 -0.89 21.46 14.48
N ASP A 80 -1.45 22.10 13.45
CA ASP A 80 -1.63 23.57 13.41
C ASP A 80 -3.06 24.04 13.78
N LYS A 81 -3.97 23.13 14.10
CA LYS A 81 -5.35 23.51 14.48
C LYS A 81 -5.44 23.81 15.98
N LYS A 82 -6.04 24.96 16.33
CA LYS A 82 -6.20 25.42 17.73
C LYS A 82 -7.17 24.58 18.59
N HIS A 83 -8.02 23.73 17.99
CA HIS A 83 -9.05 22.94 18.68
C HIS A 83 -9.18 21.51 18.12
N CYS A 84 -8.18 20.67 18.36
CA CYS A 84 -8.09 19.31 17.78
C CYS A 84 -8.72 18.21 18.63
N THR A 85 -9.11 18.48 19.88
CA THR A 85 -9.59 17.46 20.84
C THR A 85 -10.74 16.60 20.30
N PRO A 86 -11.79 17.15 19.65
CA PRO A 86 -12.87 16.33 19.07
C PRO A 86 -12.41 15.51 17.86
N GLU A 87 -11.50 16.06 17.04
CA GLU A 87 -10.97 15.37 15.86
C GLU A 87 -10.03 14.22 16.27
N LEU A 88 -9.18 14.43 17.27
CA LEU A 88 -8.33 13.39 17.86
C LEU A 88 -9.15 12.25 18.49
N SER A 89 -10.25 12.57 19.18
CA SER A 89 -11.14 11.53 19.72
C SER A 89 -11.74 10.66 18.62
N ARG A 90 -12.14 11.26 17.49
CA ARG A 90 -12.68 10.52 16.33
C ARG A 90 -11.61 9.68 15.64
N LEU A 91 -10.40 10.22 15.47
CA LEU A 91 -9.27 9.46 14.93
C LEU A 91 -8.95 8.26 15.82
N LYS A 92 -8.99 8.42 17.14
CA LYS A 92 -8.78 7.32 18.08
C LYS A 92 -9.85 6.23 17.94
N THR A 93 -11.12 6.58 17.83
CA THR A 93 -12.19 5.59 17.61
C THR A 93 -12.01 4.84 16.28
N LEU A 94 -11.54 5.53 15.23
CA LEU A 94 -11.23 4.91 13.94
C LEU A 94 -9.99 4.01 14.01
N ASP A 95 -8.98 4.41 14.78
CA ASP A 95 -7.76 3.62 15.01
C ASP A 95 -8.05 2.36 15.84
N ASP A 96 -8.87 2.47 16.88
CA ASP A 96 -9.32 1.32 17.68
C ASP A 96 -10.07 0.28 16.81
N ALA A 97 -10.83 0.74 15.82
CA ALA A 97 -11.63 -0.11 14.93
C ALA A 97 -10.83 -0.70 13.76
N PHE A 98 -9.97 0.10 13.12
CA PHE A 98 -9.34 -0.24 11.85
C PHE A 98 -7.82 -0.10 11.85
N GLY A 99 -7.20 0.33 12.94
CA GLY A 99 -5.79 0.72 13.01
C GLY A 99 -4.78 -0.34 12.56
N ARG A 100 -5.16 -1.63 12.66
CA ARG A 100 -4.35 -2.78 12.20
C ARG A 100 -4.70 -3.26 10.79
N VAL A 101 -5.74 -2.72 10.19
CA VAL A 101 -6.21 -3.09 8.85
C VAL A 101 -5.37 -2.35 7.82
N ALA A 102 -4.80 -3.06 6.86
CA ALA A 102 -4.17 -2.43 5.71
C ALA A 102 -5.22 -1.62 4.93
N VAL A 103 -4.90 -0.40 4.51
CA VAL A 103 -5.85 0.47 3.79
C VAL A 103 -6.41 -0.23 2.56
N ALA A 104 -5.59 -1.03 1.85
CA ALA A 104 -6.02 -1.83 0.71
C ALA A 104 -7.08 -2.91 1.03
N ARG A 105 -7.26 -3.28 2.29
CA ARG A 105 -8.27 -4.26 2.75
C ARG A 105 -9.53 -3.61 3.29
N LEU A 106 -9.57 -2.29 3.36
CA LEU A 106 -10.76 -1.58 3.80
C LEU A 106 -11.85 -1.70 2.73
N THR A 107 -13.05 -2.09 3.15
CA THR A 107 -14.20 -2.25 2.25
C THR A 107 -15.34 -1.35 2.67
N SER A 108 -16.22 -1.01 1.73
CA SER A 108 -17.43 -0.22 2.00
C SER A 108 -18.36 -0.90 3.02
N SER A 109 -18.45 -2.24 2.98
CA SER A 109 -19.21 -3.02 3.95
C SER A 109 -18.63 -2.93 5.36
N ALA A 110 -17.31 -3.01 5.52
CA ALA A 110 -16.65 -2.85 6.82
C ALA A 110 -16.93 -1.47 7.45
N ILE A 111 -16.94 -0.40 6.64
CA ILE A 111 -17.31 0.94 7.10
C ILE A 111 -18.78 1.01 7.51
N ALA A 112 -19.69 0.42 6.72
CA ALA A 112 -21.11 0.42 7.02
C ALA A 112 -21.43 -0.30 8.33
N SER A 113 -20.85 -1.49 8.56
CA SER A 113 -21.02 -2.24 9.80
C SER A 113 -20.48 -1.49 11.01
N PHE A 114 -19.34 -0.80 10.88
CA PHE A 114 -18.82 0.03 11.96
C PHE A 114 -19.74 1.21 12.30
N ARG A 115 -20.31 1.87 11.28
CA ARG A 115 -21.30 2.93 11.49
C ARG A 115 -22.54 2.41 12.22
N GLU A 116 -23.07 1.26 11.82
CA GLU A 116 -24.23 0.63 12.47
C GLU A 116 -23.92 0.30 13.94
N ALA A 117 -22.74 -0.25 14.22
CA ALA A 117 -22.30 -0.54 15.59
C ALA A 117 -22.23 0.72 16.46
N LEU A 118 -21.73 1.85 15.92
CA LEU A 118 -21.71 3.13 16.64
C LEU A 118 -23.11 3.66 16.96
N HIS A 119 -24.07 3.52 16.03
CA HIS A 119 -25.45 3.93 16.26
C HIS A 119 -26.19 3.04 17.26
N SER A 120 -25.77 1.78 17.42
CA SER A 120 -26.36 0.85 18.40
C SER A 120 -25.92 1.09 19.85
N LEU A 121 -24.90 1.92 20.06
CA LEU A 121 -24.27 2.21 21.36
C LEU A 121 -24.62 3.60 21.92
N SER A 122 -25.45 4.40 21.24
CA SER A 122 -25.94 5.72 21.69
C SER A 122 -27.41 5.68 22.06
#